data_AF-A0A2S7WH60-F1
#
_entry.id   AF-A0A2S7WH60-F1
#
_cell.length_a   1.000
_cell.length_b   1.000
_cell.length_c   1.000
_cell.angle_alpha   90.00
_cell.angle_beta   90.00
_cell.angle_gamma   90.00
#
_symmetry.space_group_name_H-M   'P 1'
#
loop_
_entity.id
_entity.type
_entity.pdbx_description
1 polymer ?
#
loop_
_entity_poly.entity_id
_entity_poly.type
_entity_poly.pdbx_seq_one_letter_code
_entity_poly.pdbx_strand_id
1 'polypeptide(L)'
;MKKIIVVLFLMVISVSTYSQKRFETEAKATVETMKTVISITSEEEVAIYNLELKSNLKRGEIRKNNAGNQSQIRTEMKVLDKEKRQDMMKILGKSKMAEWSNYLKEQRKKKE
;
A
#
# COMPACT_ATOMS: atom_id res chain seq x y z
N MET A 1 18.15 34.72 -13.15
CA MET A 1 18.43 33.26 -13.18
C MET A 1 18.44 32.60 -11.79
N LYS A 2 19.00 33.21 -10.73
CA LYS A 2 18.99 32.63 -9.36
C LYS A 2 17.59 32.42 -8.74
N LYS A 3 16.58 33.21 -9.16
CA LYS A 3 15.21 33.13 -8.64
C LYS A 3 14.37 31.98 -9.22
N ILE A 4 14.76 31.40 -10.36
CA ILE A 4 13.99 30.33 -11.03
C ILE A 4 14.27 28.97 -10.40
N ILE A 5 15.50 28.74 -9.91
CA ILE A 5 15.93 27.48 -9.29
C ILE A 5 15.17 27.21 -7.98
N VAL A 6 14.87 28.26 -7.20
CA VAL A 6 14.15 28.13 -5.93
C VAL A 6 12.69 27.68 -6.14
N VAL A 7 12.03 28.15 -7.21
CA VAL A 7 10.65 27.78 -7.53
C VAL A 7 10.55 26.32 -7.98
N LEU A 8 11.52 25.86 -8.77
CA LEU A 8 11.62 24.45 -9.20
C LEU A 8 11.84 23.50 -8.02
N PHE A 9 12.66 23.90 -7.04
CA PHE A 9 12.92 23.07 -5.85
C PHE A 9 11.68 22.96 -4.94
N LEU A 10 10.90 24.05 -4.79
CA LEU A 10 9.64 24.04 -4.03
C LEU A 10 8.56 23.18 -4.68
N MET A 11 8.47 23.14 -6.01
CA MET A 11 7.53 22.25 -6.70
C MET A 11 7.84 20.77 -6.42
N VAL A 12 9.11 20.35 -6.46
CA VAL A 12 9.49 18.95 -6.24
C VAL A 12 9.13 18.48 -4.81
N ILE A 13 9.26 19.35 -3.81
CA ILE A 13 8.91 19.04 -2.42
C ILE A 13 7.39 18.84 -2.27
N SER A 14 6.57 19.68 -2.89
CA SER A 14 5.09 19.57 -2.80
C SER A 14 4.53 18.26 -3.39
N VAL A 15 5.16 17.71 -4.44
CA VAL A 15 4.74 16.43 -5.03
C VAL A 15 5.02 15.25 -4.09
N SER A 16 6.08 15.34 -3.28
CA SER A 16 6.45 14.29 -2.32
C SER A 16 5.47 14.18 -1.14
N THR A 17 4.92 15.31 -0.68
CA THR A 17 3.91 15.32 0.39
C THR A 17 2.54 14.83 -0.06
N TYR A 18 2.19 15.07 -1.34
CA TYR A 18 0.90 14.64 -1.90
C TYR A 18 0.81 13.12 -2.07
N SER A 19 1.88 12.48 -2.55
CA SER A 19 1.93 11.03 -2.68
C SER A 19 1.89 10.33 -1.31
N GLN A 20 2.56 10.89 -0.30
CA GLN A 20 2.53 10.36 1.07
C GLN A 20 1.12 10.41 1.67
N LYS A 21 0.42 11.55 1.57
CA LYS A 21 -0.97 11.69 2.04
C LYS A 21 -1.93 10.69 1.36
N ARG A 22 -1.72 10.44 0.07
CA ARG A 22 -2.50 9.44 -0.67
C ARG A 22 -2.28 8.03 -0.11
N PHE A 23 -1.04 7.63 0.13
CA PHE A 23 -0.75 6.29 0.67
C PHE A 23 -1.29 6.08 2.09
N GLU A 24 -1.27 7.12 2.92
CA GLU A 24 -1.93 7.10 4.24
C GLU A 24 -3.44 6.92 4.12
N THR A 25 -4.07 7.62 3.16
CA THR A 25 -5.51 7.49 2.89
C THR A 25 -5.86 6.08 2.43
N GLU A 26 -5.07 5.49 1.52
CA GLU A 26 -5.26 4.11 1.04
C GLU A 26 -5.06 3.07 2.15
N ALA A 27 -4.09 3.29 3.05
CA ALA A 27 -3.86 2.41 4.19
C ALA A 27 -5.04 2.46 5.19
N LYS A 28 -5.53 3.66 5.53
CA LYS A 28 -6.73 3.83 6.37
C LYS A 28 -7.97 3.19 5.75
N ALA A 29 -8.19 3.38 4.45
CA ALA A 29 -9.33 2.78 3.76
C ALA A 29 -9.31 1.25 3.79
N THR A 30 -8.13 0.65 3.67
CA THR A 30 -7.97 -0.82 3.81
C THR A 30 -8.37 -1.28 5.20
N VAL A 31 -7.87 -0.60 6.24
CA VAL A 31 -8.18 -0.93 7.64
C VAL A 31 -9.68 -0.79 7.93
N GLU A 32 -10.30 0.31 7.52
CA GLU A 32 -11.73 0.53 7.70
C GLU A 32 -12.56 -0.53 6.96
N THR A 33 -12.15 -0.90 5.74
CA THR A 33 -12.78 -2.01 5.02
C THR A 33 -12.64 -3.31 5.80
N MET A 34 -11.44 -3.62 6.32
CA MET A 34 -11.21 -4.85 7.07
C MET A 34 -12.07 -4.90 8.34
N LYS A 35 -12.26 -3.79 9.06
CA LYS A 35 -13.14 -3.72 10.24
C LYS A 35 -14.60 -4.06 9.94
N THR A 36 -15.04 -3.84 8.70
CA THR A 36 -16.40 -4.23 8.26
C THR A 36 -16.52 -5.69 7.84
N VAL A 37 -15.40 -6.36 7.52
CA VAL A 37 -15.39 -7.70 6.94
C VAL A 37 -14.95 -8.75 7.95
N ILE A 38 -13.99 -8.42 8.80
CA ILE A 38 -13.40 -9.31 9.80
C ILE A 38 -13.25 -8.58 11.14
N SER A 39 -13.35 -9.33 12.23
CA SER A 39 -13.10 -8.79 13.58
C SER A 39 -11.60 -8.62 13.79
N ILE A 40 -11.14 -7.37 13.91
CA ILE A 40 -9.75 -7.04 14.24
C ILE A 40 -9.66 -6.29 15.57
N THR A 41 -8.61 -6.57 16.33
CA THR A 41 -8.28 -5.83 17.57
C THR A 41 -7.65 -4.48 17.23
N SER A 42 -7.60 -3.57 18.19
CA SER A 42 -6.90 -2.29 18.02
C SER A 42 -5.40 -2.47 17.75
N GLU A 43 -4.78 -3.52 18.28
CA GLU A 43 -3.38 -3.85 18.00
C GLU A 43 -3.20 -4.32 16.55
N GLU A 44 -4.08 -5.21 16.08
CA GLU A 44 -4.10 -5.66 14.68
C GLU A 44 -4.37 -4.47 13.75
N GLU A 45 -5.28 -3.56 14.10
CA GLU A 45 -5.60 -2.35 13.35
C GLU A 45 -4.35 -1.49 13.06
N VAL A 46 -3.57 -1.19 14.10
CA VAL A 46 -2.32 -0.42 13.98
C VAL A 46 -1.29 -1.17 13.16
N ALA A 47 -1.15 -2.49 13.38
CA ALA A 47 -0.19 -3.31 12.64
C ALA A 47 -0.53 -3.39 11.14
N ILE A 48 -1.81 -3.54 10.79
CA ILE A 48 -2.31 -3.56 9.41
C ILE A 48 -2.10 -2.19 8.77
N TYR A 49 -2.46 -1.11 9.43
CA TYR A 49 -2.24 0.26 8.93
C TYR A 49 -0.77 0.47 8.54
N ASN A 50 0.15 0.13 9.44
CA ASN A 50 1.58 0.29 9.23
C ASN A 50 2.10 -0.60 8.09
N LEU A 51 1.62 -1.85 8.00
CA LEU A 51 1.96 -2.76 6.91
C LEU A 51 1.49 -2.23 5.55
N GLU A 52 0.25 -1.74 5.47
CA GLU A 52 -0.33 -1.16 4.26
C GLU A 52 0.43 0.10 3.82
N LEU A 53 0.67 1.03 4.75
CA LEU A 53 1.41 2.26 4.47
C LEU A 53 2.83 1.95 3.94
N LYS A 54 3.56 1.06 4.64
CA LYS A 54 4.89 0.62 4.23
C LYS A 54 4.87 -0.03 2.85
N SER A 55 3.90 -0.89 2.56
CA SER A 55 3.78 -1.53 1.25
C SER A 55 3.51 -0.50 0.16
N ASN A 56 2.58 0.43 0.38
CA ASN A 56 2.21 1.45 -0.59
C ASN A 56 3.37 2.39 -0.92
N LEU A 57 4.13 2.82 0.09
CA LEU A 57 5.36 3.59 -0.10
C LEU A 57 6.39 2.84 -0.94
N LYS A 58 6.68 1.58 -0.59
CA LYS A 58 7.58 0.72 -1.38
C LYS A 58 7.11 0.54 -2.82
N ARG A 59 5.80 0.44 -3.06
CA ARG A 59 5.27 0.39 -4.44
C ARG A 59 5.54 1.68 -5.21
N GLY A 60 5.43 2.83 -4.55
CA GLY A 60 5.81 4.12 -5.12
C GLY A 60 7.29 4.15 -5.51
N GLU A 61 8.17 3.70 -4.62
CA GLU A 61 9.62 3.62 -4.84
C GLU A 61 9.98 2.68 -5.99
N ILE A 62 9.43 1.45 -6.02
CA ILE A 62 9.70 0.47 -7.08
C ILE A 62 9.32 1.03 -8.45
N ARG A 63 8.16 1.68 -8.57
CA ARG A 63 7.72 2.30 -9.83
C ARG A 63 8.61 3.47 -10.25
N LYS A 64 9.05 4.28 -9.28
CA LYS A 64 9.96 5.41 -9.52
C LYS A 64 11.33 4.94 -9.99
N ASN A 65 11.90 3.95 -9.30
CA ASN A 65 13.27 3.47 -9.54
C ASN A 65 13.38 2.67 -10.83
N ASN A 66 12.31 1.97 -11.23
CA ASN A 66 12.28 1.12 -12.42
C ASN A 66 11.42 1.72 -13.54
N ALA A 67 11.28 3.05 -13.59
CA ALA A 67 10.49 3.74 -14.60
C ALA A 67 10.92 3.32 -16.02
N GLY A 68 9.97 2.88 -16.85
CA GLY A 68 10.24 2.35 -18.19
C GLY A 68 10.60 0.86 -18.25
N ASN A 69 10.96 0.23 -17.14
CA ASN A 69 11.23 -1.22 -17.06
C ASN A 69 10.07 -1.98 -16.43
N GLN A 70 9.03 -2.23 -17.22
CA GLN A 70 7.82 -2.93 -16.76
C GLN A 70 8.09 -4.36 -16.28
N SER A 71 9.11 -5.03 -16.82
CA SER A 71 9.48 -6.37 -16.38
C SER A 71 9.99 -6.36 -14.94
N GLN A 72 10.93 -5.44 -14.65
CA GLN A 72 11.48 -5.30 -13.31
C GLN A 72 10.44 -4.85 -12.29
N ILE A 73 9.56 -3.90 -12.66
CA ILE A 73 8.44 -3.48 -11.80
C ILE A 73 7.58 -4.70 -11.43
N ARG A 74 7.20 -5.55 -12.40
CA ARG A 74 6.36 -6.73 -12.11
C ARG A 74 7.06 -7.72 -11.20
N THR A 75 8.35 -7.95 -11.38
CA THR A 75 9.14 -8.88 -10.55
C THR A 75 9.20 -8.39 -9.10
N GLU A 76 9.56 -7.13 -8.88
CA GLU A 76 9.65 -6.56 -7.54
C GLU A 76 8.28 -6.42 -6.86
N MET A 77 7.22 -6.09 -7.62
CA MET A 77 5.85 -6.09 -7.11
C MET A 77 5.44 -7.48 -6.59
N LYS A 78 5.75 -8.55 -7.32
CA LYS A 78 5.41 -9.92 -6.88
C LYS A 78 6.11 -10.29 -5.57
N VAL A 79 7.37 -9.88 -5.40
CA VAL A 79 8.11 -10.11 -4.16
C VAL A 79 7.45 -9.34 -3.01
N LEU A 80 7.19 -8.05 -3.20
CA LEU A 80 6.52 -7.21 -2.21
C LEU A 80 5.13 -7.74 -1.82
N ASP A 81 4.35 -8.22 -2.80
CA ASP A 81 3.03 -8.80 -2.57
C ASP A 81 3.12 -10.09 -1.72
N LYS A 82 4.12 -10.93 -2.00
CA LYS A 82 4.38 -12.15 -1.23
C LYS A 82 4.76 -11.83 0.21
N GLU A 83 5.70 -10.91 0.42
CA GLU A 83 6.13 -10.45 1.75
C GLU A 83 4.95 -9.88 2.54
N LYS A 84 4.21 -8.95 1.93
CA LYS A 84 3.02 -8.35 2.54
C LYS A 84 2.01 -9.42 2.96
N ARG A 85 1.75 -10.41 2.10
CA ARG A 85 0.82 -11.51 2.42
C ARG A 85 1.30 -12.33 3.62
N GLN A 86 2.60 -12.61 3.71
CA GLN A 86 3.17 -13.34 4.84
C GLN A 86 3.06 -12.54 6.13
N ASP A 87 3.36 -11.24 6.10
CA ASP A 87 3.25 -10.39 7.29
C ASP A 87 1.79 -10.18 7.71
N MET A 88 0.88 -10.02 6.77
CA MET A 88 -0.56 -9.98 7.06
C MET A 88 -1.05 -11.27 7.72
N MET A 89 -0.56 -12.43 7.27
CA MET A 89 -0.87 -13.72 7.89
C MET A 89 -0.35 -13.83 9.32
N LYS A 90 0.81 -13.23 9.64
CA LYS A 90 1.34 -13.20 11.01
C LYS A 90 0.49 -12.32 11.93
N ILE A 91 -0.04 -11.21 11.41
CA ILE A 91 -0.90 -10.29 12.16
C ILE A 91 -2.27 -10.92 12.44
N LEU A 92 -2.93 -11.43 11.39
CA LEU A 92 -4.32 -11.87 11.45
C LEU A 92 -4.51 -13.35 11.84
N GLY A 93 -3.49 -14.16 11.65
CA GLY A 93 -3.61 -15.62 11.69
C GLY A 93 -4.43 -16.19 10.53
N LYS A 94 -4.55 -17.53 10.50
CA LYS A 94 -5.13 -18.27 9.37
C LYS A 94 -6.61 -17.97 9.12
N SER A 95 -7.43 -17.89 10.17
CA SER A 95 -8.89 -17.75 10.04
C SER A 95 -9.26 -16.40 9.40
N LYS A 96 -8.89 -15.30 10.05
CA LYS A 96 -9.16 -13.94 9.58
C LYS A 96 -8.55 -13.68 8.21
N MET A 97 -7.35 -14.21 7.94
CA MET A 97 -6.72 -14.08 6.62
C MET A 97 -7.47 -14.84 5.52
N ALA A 98 -8.11 -15.97 5.84
CA ALA A 98 -8.95 -16.69 4.89
C ALA A 98 -10.24 -15.91 4.57
N GLU A 99 -10.93 -15.38 5.59
CA GLU A 99 -12.10 -14.52 5.43
C GLU A 99 -11.78 -13.29 4.57
N TRP A 100 -10.68 -12.60 4.88
CA TRP A 100 -10.21 -11.47 4.10
C TRP A 100 -9.87 -11.85 2.65
N SER A 101 -9.20 -12.97 2.44
CA SER A 101 -8.88 -13.47 1.09
C SER A 101 -10.13 -13.80 0.28
N ASN A 102 -11.16 -14.37 0.91
CA ASN A 102 -12.44 -14.67 0.28
C ASN A 102 -13.16 -13.38 -0.12
N TYR A 103 -13.23 -12.39 0.78
CA TYR A 103 -13.78 -11.08 0.45
C TYR A 103 -13.07 -10.45 -0.76
N LEU A 104 -11.74 -10.41 -0.79
CA LEU A 104 -10.98 -9.86 -1.92
C LEU A 104 -11.26 -10.61 -3.22
N LYS A 105 -11.42 -11.93 -3.18
CA LYS A 105 -11.76 -12.76 -4.34
C LYS A 105 -13.15 -12.39 -4.89
N GLU A 106 -14.14 -12.23 -4.02
CA GLU A 106 -15.49 -11.83 -4.42
C GLU A 106 -15.54 -10.40 -4.97
N GLN A 107 -14.79 -9.47 -4.37
CA GLN A 107 -14.67 -8.11 -4.91
C GLN A 107 -14.01 -8.06 -6.29
N ARG A 108 -13.08 -8.99 -6.59
CA ARG A 108 -12.47 -9.10 -7.91
C ARG A 108 -13.48 -9.58 -8.96
N LYS A 109 -14.27 -10.62 -8.65
CA LYS A 109 -15.30 -11.14 -9.55
C LYS A 109 -16.36 -10.10 -9.90
N LYS A 110 -16.74 -9.23 -8.95
CA LYS A 110 -17.72 -8.16 -9.18
C LYS A 110 -17.24 -7.07 -10.15
N LYS A 111 -15.93 -6.99 -10.43
CA LYS A 111 -15.31 -5.99 -11.31
C LYS A 111 -15.01 -6.54 -12.70
N GLU A 112 -15.12 -7.86 -12.89
CA GLU A 112 -14.99 -8.57 -14.18
C GLU A 112 -16.37 -8.67 -14.84
#